data_AF-A0AAD6JHK9-F1
#
_entry.id   AF-A0AAD6JHK9-F1
#
_cell.length_a   1.000
_cell.length_b   1.000
_cell.length_c   1.000
_cell.angle_alpha   90.00
_cell.angle_beta   90.00
_cell.angle_gamma   90.00
#
_symmetry.space_group_name_H-M   'P 1'
#
loop_
_entity.id
_entity.type
_entity.pdbx_description
1 polymer ?
#
loop_
_entity_poly.entity_id
_entity_poly.type
_entity_poly.pdbx_seq_one_letter_code
_entity_poly.pdbx_strand_id
1 'polypeptide(L)'
;MFSFTVQMEDGRVVPLLQYVVSLAVTEAIKDVCDKNALIDVRIKWPNDLYLNGLKVGGILSTSTYKSKKFNVSIGIGLNVDNEKPTTCLNAVLRELSAAACALRREDIVAAFLNKFENFYDLFI
;
A
#
# COMPACT_ATOMS: atom_id res chain seq x y z
N MET A 1 2.99 -2.06 -9.59
CA MET A 1 1.70 -1.36 -9.60
C MET A 1 0.62 -2.40 -9.76
N PHE A 2 -0.44 -2.31 -8.98
CA PHE A 2 -1.64 -3.13 -9.12
C PHE A 2 -2.86 -2.30 -8.76
N SER A 3 -4.05 -2.76 -9.17
CA SER A 3 -5.31 -2.08 -8.89
C SER A 3 -6.44 -3.07 -8.69
N PHE A 4 -7.45 -2.67 -7.94
CA PHE A 4 -8.67 -3.45 -7.74
C PHE A 4 -9.88 -2.53 -7.61
N THR A 5 -11.07 -3.10 -7.73
CA THR A 5 -12.33 -2.37 -7.60
C THR A 5 -13.17 -2.98 -6.49
N VAL A 6 -13.74 -2.12 -5.66
CA VAL A 6 -14.70 -2.50 -4.61
C VAL A 6 -16.02 -1.82 -4.92
N GLN A 7 -17.11 -2.57 -4.79
CA GLN A 7 -18.46 -2.03 -4.88
C GLN A 7 -19.02 -1.82 -3.47
N MET A 8 -19.58 -0.63 -3.20
CA MET A 8 -20.10 -0.25 -1.89
C MET A 8 -21.47 0.40 -2.05
N GLU A 9 -22.34 0.25 -1.05
CA GLU A 9 -23.68 0.88 -1.03
C GLU A 9 -23.76 2.04 -0.03
N ASP A 10 -23.09 1.91 1.12
CA ASP A 10 -23.04 2.97 2.14
C ASP A 10 -21.98 4.03 1.81
N GLY A 11 -22.45 5.21 1.39
CA GLY A 11 -21.58 6.34 1.07
C GLY A 11 -20.77 6.89 2.26
N ARG A 12 -21.16 6.59 3.51
CA ARG A 12 -20.47 7.09 4.71
C ARG A 12 -19.10 6.46 4.90
N VAL A 13 -18.93 5.22 4.44
CA VAL A 13 -17.68 4.45 4.58
C VAL A 13 -16.79 4.51 3.33
N VAL A 14 -17.29 5.01 2.19
CA VAL A 14 -16.50 5.15 0.95
C VAL A 14 -15.18 5.90 1.15
N PRO A 15 -15.12 7.04 1.89
CA PRO A 15 -13.85 7.71 2.13
C PRO A 15 -12.88 6.91 3.01
N LEU A 16 -13.39 6.02 3.87
CA LEU A 16 -12.57 5.19 4.77
C LEU A 16 -11.73 4.17 3.99
N LEU A 17 -12.20 3.75 2.81
CA LEU A 17 -11.49 2.76 2.01
C LEU A 17 -10.05 3.19 1.67
N GLN A 18 -9.80 4.48 1.45
CA GLN A 18 -8.45 4.98 1.20
C GLN A 18 -7.54 4.85 2.44
N TYR A 19 -8.09 5.03 3.64
CA TYR A 19 -7.35 4.84 4.89
C TYR A 19 -7.04 3.36 5.11
N VAL A 20 -8.03 2.49 4.91
CA VAL A 20 -7.88 1.03 4.99
C VAL A 20 -6.80 0.53 4.03
N VAL A 21 -6.84 0.96 2.77
CA VAL A 21 -5.81 0.60 1.78
C VAL A 21 -4.44 1.11 2.20
N SER A 22 -4.33 2.38 2.62
CA SER A 22 -3.05 2.98 3.02
C SER A 22 -2.43 2.27 4.22
N LEU A 23 -3.25 1.87 5.19
CA LEU A 23 -2.82 1.09 6.34
C LEU A 23 -2.39 -0.33 5.91
N ALA A 24 -3.22 -1.01 5.12
CA ALA A 24 -2.95 -2.36 4.64
C ALA A 24 -1.63 -2.46 3.87
N VAL A 25 -1.37 -1.54 2.93
CA VAL A 25 -0.12 -1.56 2.15
C VAL A 25 1.10 -1.22 3.00
N THR A 26 0.96 -0.28 3.95
CA THR A 26 2.05 0.10 4.86
C THR A 26 2.44 -1.07 5.75
N GLU A 27 1.45 -1.73 6.36
CA GLU A 27 1.67 -2.88 7.22
C GLU A 27 2.15 -4.10 6.44
N ALA A 28 1.68 -4.30 5.20
CA ALA A 28 2.19 -5.37 4.33
C ALA A 28 3.67 -5.19 3.99
N ILE A 29 4.12 -3.98 3.67
CA ILE A 29 5.53 -3.70 3.38
C ILE A 29 6.39 -3.99 4.62
N LYS A 30 5.95 -3.54 5.80
CA LYS A 30 6.65 -3.82 7.06
C LYS A 30 6.71 -5.32 7.36
N ASP A 31 5.60 -6.04 7.23
CA ASP A 31 5.49 -7.48 7.52
C ASP A 31 6.43 -8.34 6.66
N VAL A 32 6.54 -8.01 5.37
CA VAL A 32 7.48 -8.71 4.46
C VAL A 32 8.94 -8.39 4.83
N CYS A 33 9.23 -7.21 5.36
CA CYS A 33 10.57 -6.78 5.75
C CYS A 33 11.00 -7.20 7.16
N ASP A 34 10.06 -7.34 8.10
CA ASP A 34 10.33 -7.54 9.53
C ASP A 34 11.16 -8.80 9.81
N LYS A 35 11.15 -9.75 8.87
CA LYS A 35 11.99 -10.96 8.93
C LYS A 35 13.49 -10.68 8.82
N ASN A 36 13.91 -9.54 8.25
CA ASN A 36 15.30 -9.30 7.85
C ASN A 36 15.82 -7.86 8.06
N ALA A 37 14.95 -6.85 8.11
CA ALA A 37 15.32 -5.46 8.36
C ALA A 37 14.08 -4.62 8.74
N LEU A 38 14.21 -3.77 9.74
CA LEU A 38 13.15 -2.85 10.13
C LEU A 38 13.13 -1.64 9.18
N ILE A 39 12.19 -1.60 8.25
CA ILE A 39 11.91 -0.40 7.45
C ILE A 39 10.70 0.35 7.99
N ASP A 40 10.89 1.65 8.24
CA ASP A 40 9.83 2.50 8.78
C ASP A 40 9.10 3.24 7.65
N VAL A 41 8.34 2.48 6.85
CA VAL A 41 7.44 3.07 5.86
C VAL A 41 6.27 3.72 6.58
N ARG A 42 6.02 4.99 6.25
CA ARG A 42 4.98 5.83 6.86
C ARG A 42 4.03 6.36 5.80
N ILE A 43 2.80 6.63 6.24
CA ILE A 43 1.77 7.27 5.43
C ILE A 43 1.96 8.78 5.52
N LYS A 44 2.22 9.42 4.38
CA LYS A 44 2.02 10.86 4.23
C LYS A 44 0.62 11.08 3.69
N TRP A 45 -0.27 11.48 4.59
CA TRP A 45 -1.67 11.72 4.26
C TRP A 45 -1.80 12.76 3.12
N PRO A 46 -2.74 12.57 2.17
CA PRO A 46 -3.79 11.55 2.17
C PRO A 46 -3.44 10.23 1.49
N ASN A 47 -2.36 10.16 0.71
CA ASN A 47 -2.28 9.16 -0.34
C ASN A 47 -0.87 8.70 -0.72
N ASP A 48 0.16 9.15 0.00
CA ASP A 48 1.54 8.84 -0.33
C ASP A 48 2.21 7.97 0.74
N LEU A 49 3.13 7.13 0.29
CA LEU A 49 3.98 6.32 1.15
C LEU A 49 5.40 6.87 1.13
N TYR A 50 5.96 7.05 2.32
CA TYR A 50 7.26 7.67 2.53
C TYR A 50 8.16 6.78 3.37
N LEU A 51 9.45 6.76 3.01
CA LEU A 51 10.52 6.08 3.75
C LEU A 51 11.70 7.06 3.81
N ASN A 52 12.23 7.32 5.00
CA ASN A 52 13.33 8.28 5.22
C ASN A 52 13.07 9.67 4.59
N GLY A 53 11.83 10.15 4.64
CA GLY A 53 11.44 11.45 4.07
C GLY A 53 11.30 11.47 2.54
N LEU A 54 11.52 10.35 1.86
CA LEU A 54 11.42 10.23 0.41
C LEU A 54 10.19 9.39 0.01
N LYS A 55 9.55 9.77 -1.10
CA LYS A 55 8.37 9.10 -1.61
C LYS A 55 8.75 7.76 -2.27
N VAL A 56 8.16 6.68 -1.77
CA VAL A 56 8.37 5.30 -2.26
C VAL A 56 7.13 4.71 -2.91
N GLY A 57 6.00 5.40 -2.85
CA GLY A 57 4.77 4.92 -3.47
C GLY A 57 3.61 5.88 -3.28
N GLY A 58 2.46 5.48 -3.81
CA GLY A 58 1.21 6.21 -3.69
C GLY A 58 0.00 5.34 -3.95
N ILE A 59 -1.11 5.78 -3.38
CA ILE A 59 -2.44 5.20 -3.53
C ILE A 59 -3.29 6.22 -4.27
N LEU A 60 -4.09 5.77 -5.23
CA LEU A 60 -5.07 6.60 -5.91
C LEU A 60 -6.43 5.92 -5.81
N SER A 61 -7.39 6.60 -5.19
CA SER A 61 -8.77 6.15 -5.09
C SER A 61 -9.66 7.01 -5.98
N THR A 62 -10.44 6.37 -6.83
CA THR A 62 -11.42 7.03 -7.70
C THR A 62 -12.75 6.32 -7.60
N SER A 63 -13.83 7.07 -7.45
CA SER A 63 -15.17 6.49 -7.28
C SER A 63 -16.12 6.98 -8.35
N THR A 64 -16.97 6.07 -8.85
CA THR A 64 -18.14 6.42 -9.67
C THR A 64 -19.41 5.97 -8.96
N TYR A 65 -20.46 6.77 -9.01
CA TYR A 65 -21.75 6.43 -8.42
C TYR A 65 -22.78 6.16 -9.53
N LYS A 66 -23.33 4.95 -9.56
CA LYS A 66 -24.34 4.52 -10.54
C LYS A 66 -25.25 3.47 -9.92
N SER A 67 -26.55 3.54 -10.23
CA SER A 67 -27.54 2.55 -9.80
C SER A 67 -27.52 2.26 -8.28
N LYS A 68 -27.43 3.31 -7.46
CA LYS A 68 -27.33 3.24 -5.99
C LYS A 68 -26.08 2.55 -5.43
N LYS A 69 -25.04 2.40 -6.24
CA LYS A 69 -23.78 1.79 -5.84
C LYS A 69 -22.60 2.68 -6.18
N PHE A 70 -21.62 2.71 -5.29
CA PHE A 70 -20.30 3.28 -5.52
C PHE A 70 -19.39 2.18 -6.05
N ASN A 71 -18.76 2.41 -7.20
CA ASN A 71 -17.68 1.57 -7.70
C ASN A 71 -16.39 2.34 -7.47
N VAL A 72 -15.59 1.88 -6.51
CA VAL A 72 -14.35 2.53 -6.08
C VAL A 72 -13.18 1.74 -6.66
N SER A 73 -12.44 2.37 -7.57
CA SER A 73 -11.23 1.82 -8.17
C SER A 73 -10.02 2.38 -7.43
N ILE A 74 -9.23 1.48 -6.85
CA ILE A 74 -8.03 1.81 -6.09
C ILE A 74 -6.81 1.31 -6.86
N GLY A 75 -5.89 2.22 -7.17
CA GLY A 75 -4.58 1.92 -7.74
C GLY A 75 -3.49 2.09 -6.68
N ILE A 76 -2.56 1.15 -6.62
CA ILE A 76 -1.42 1.16 -5.70
C ILE A 76 -0.13 1.09 -6.53
N GLY A 77 0.66 2.15 -6.46
CA GLY A 77 1.98 2.25 -7.08
C GLY A 77 3.08 2.22 -6.02
N LEU A 78 4.04 1.30 -6.18
CA LEU A 78 5.20 1.17 -5.29
C LEU A 78 6.48 1.13 -6.11
N ASN A 79 7.49 1.86 -5.64
CA ASN A 79 8.85 1.78 -6.12
C ASN A 79 9.55 0.65 -5.38
N VAL A 80 9.44 -0.58 -5.89
CA VAL A 80 10.07 -1.75 -5.25
C VAL A 80 11.53 -1.86 -5.68
N ASP A 81 11.78 -1.98 -6.99
CA ASP A 81 13.12 -2.12 -7.58
C ASP A 81 13.56 -0.92 -8.43
N ASN A 82 12.68 0.06 -8.58
CA ASN A 82 12.86 1.15 -9.54
C ASN A 82 13.66 2.29 -8.89
N GLU A 83 14.99 2.28 -8.99
CA GLU A 83 15.86 3.26 -8.32
C GLU A 83 15.73 4.73 -8.79
N LYS A 84 15.01 5.00 -9.90
CA LYS A 84 14.80 6.35 -10.46
C LYS A 84 13.32 6.58 -10.79
N PRO A 85 12.80 7.82 -10.70
CA PRO A 85 13.49 9.06 -10.30
C PRO A 85 13.57 9.29 -8.78
N THR A 86 12.91 8.47 -7.97
CA THR A 86 12.95 8.56 -6.49
C THR A 86 13.43 7.24 -5.87
N THR A 87 13.60 7.23 -4.55
CA THR A 87 14.00 6.05 -3.77
C THR A 87 13.03 4.88 -3.94
N CYS A 88 13.59 3.68 -4.04
CA CYS A 88 12.85 2.42 -4.00
C CYS A 88 13.14 1.65 -2.71
N LEU A 89 12.22 0.77 -2.34
CA LEU A 89 12.29 0.00 -1.09
C LEU A 89 13.53 -0.89 -1.04
N ASN A 90 13.85 -1.59 -2.14
CA ASN A 90 15.01 -2.47 -2.17
C ASN A 90 16.36 -1.73 -2.13
N ALA A 91 16.43 -0.48 -2.59
CA ALA A 91 17.64 0.33 -2.41
C ALA A 91 17.92 0.59 -0.93
N VAL A 92 16.89 0.99 -0.16
CA VAL A 92 17.04 1.23 1.29
C VAL A 92 17.32 -0.07 2.04
N LEU A 93 16.72 -1.19 1.64
CA LEU A 93 17.02 -2.49 2.26
C LEU A 93 18.47 -2.92 2.08
N ARG A 94 19.06 -2.67 0.90
CA ARG A 94 20.48 -2.93 0.63
C ARG A 94 21.41 -2.09 1.52
N GLU A 95 20.99 -0.90 1.91
CA GLU A 95 21.74 -0.05 2.84
C GLU A 95 21.64 -0.52 4.30
N LEU A 96 20.51 -1.13 4.68
CA LEU A 96 20.23 -1.55 6.06
C LEU A 96 20.70 -2.97 6.40
N SER A 97 20.81 -3.86 5.41
CA SER A 97 21.17 -5.27 5.64
C SER A 97 22.07 -5.83 4.55
N ALA A 98 23.11 -6.55 4.95
CA ALA A 98 23.97 -7.31 4.05
C ALA A 98 23.32 -8.63 3.57
N ALA A 99 22.18 -9.01 4.15
CA ALA A 99 21.45 -10.21 3.73
C ALA A 99 20.71 -9.94 2.41
N ALA A 100 20.71 -10.94 1.52
CA ALA A 100 20.07 -10.90 0.21
C ALA A 100 18.53 -10.97 0.25
N CYS A 101 17.89 -10.33 1.23
CA CYS A 101 16.44 -10.24 1.27
C CYS A 101 15.99 -9.08 0.37
N ALA A 102 15.51 -9.41 -0.83
CA ALA A 102 14.86 -8.46 -1.72
C ALA A 102 13.34 -8.59 -1.59
N LEU A 103 12.65 -7.46 -1.43
CA LEU A 103 11.20 -7.40 -1.57
C LEU A 103 10.82 -7.76 -3.00
N ARG A 104 9.96 -8.76 -3.16
CA ARG A 104 9.32 -9.05 -4.44
C ARG A 104 7.92 -8.46 -4.45
N ARG A 105 7.46 -8.07 -5.62
CA ARG A 105 6.15 -7.42 -5.79
C ARG A 105 5.03 -8.37 -5.38
N GLU A 106 5.19 -9.65 -5.67
CA GLU A 106 4.24 -10.72 -5.39
C GLU A 106 4.07 -10.93 -3.88
N ASP A 107 5.16 -10.85 -3.11
CA ASP A 107 5.11 -10.99 -1.65
C ASP A 107 4.36 -9.81 -1.02
N ILE A 108 4.61 -8.59 -1.51
CA ILE A 108 3.90 -7.39 -1.03
C ILE A 108 2.41 -7.48 -1.36
N VAL A 109 2.04 -7.93 -2.57
CA VAL A 109 0.63 -8.08 -2.95
C VAL A 109 -0.05 -9.15 -2.09
N ALA A 110 0.59 -10.30 -1.87
CA ALA A 110 0.05 -11.36 -1.02
C ALA A 110 -0.17 -10.87 0.42
N ALA A 111 0.83 -10.22 1.01
CA ALA A 111 0.71 -9.63 2.35
C ALA A 111 -0.35 -8.52 2.39
N PHE A 112 -0.44 -7.68 1.35
CA PHE A 112 -1.46 -6.65 1.23
C PHE A 112 -2.86 -7.23 1.26
N LEU A 113 -3.15 -8.29 0.49
CA LEU A 113 -4.47 -8.90 0.45
C LEU A 113 -4.91 -9.40 1.84
N ASN A 114 -4.01 -10.05 2.57
CA ASN A 114 -4.26 -10.51 3.94
C ASN A 114 -4.53 -9.34 4.89
N LYS A 115 -3.71 -8.28 4.86
CA LYS A 115 -3.92 -7.11 5.73
C LYS A 115 -5.18 -6.33 5.34
N PHE A 116 -5.45 -6.22 4.04
CA PHE A 116 -6.60 -5.52 3.50
C PHE A 116 -7.90 -6.17 3.93
N GLU A 117 -8.03 -7.50 3.83
CA GLU A 117 -9.22 -8.23 4.31
C GLU A 117 -9.48 -7.96 5.79
N ASN A 118 -8.47 -8.12 6.65
CA ASN A 118 -8.59 -7.86 8.09
C ASN A 118 -9.01 -6.41 8.41
N PHE A 119 -8.41 -5.43 7.75
CA PHE A 119 -8.75 -4.03 7.99
C PHE A 119 -10.08 -3.62 7.36
N TYR A 120 -10.48 -4.26 6.25
CA TYR A 120 -11.78 -4.06 5.64
C TYR A 120 -12.87 -4.49 6.61
N ASP A 121 -12.79 -5.72 7.14
CA ASP A 121 -13.76 -6.25 8.11
C ASP A 121 -13.85 -5.41 9.40
N LEU A 122 -12.74 -4.77 9.79
CA LEU A 122 -12.68 -3.97 11.01
C LEU A 122 -13.29 -2.56 10.84
N PHE A 123 -13.14 -1.94 9.67
CA PHE A 123 -13.39 -0.51 9.49
C PHE A 123 -14.48 -0.15 8.48
N ILE A 124 -14.86 -1.09 7.60
CA ILE A 124 -15.83 -0.89 6.53
C ILE A 124 -17.11 -1.66 6.84
#